data_AF-A0A453M239-F1
#
_entry.id   AF-A0A453M239-F1
#
_cell.length_a   1.000
_cell.length_b   1.000
_cell.length_c   1.000
_cell.angle_alpha   90.00
_cell.angle_beta   90.00
_cell.angle_gamma   90.00
#
_symmetry.space_group_name_H-M   'P 1'
#
loop_
_entity.id
_entity.type
_entity.pdbx_description
1 polymer ?
#
loop_
_entity_poly.entity_id
_entity_poly.type
_entity_poly.pdbx_seq_one_letter_code
_entity_poly.pdbx_strand_id
1 'polypeptide(L)' 'QHLVLAQFDKITRTKNRWRCTLKGGIMHLNGRDVLFNKASGEFEF' A
#
# COMPACT_ATOMS: atom_id res chain seq x y z
N GLN A 1 -8.03 14.50 -3.09
CA GLN A 1 -8.35 13.11 -2.70
C GLN A 1 -7.13 12.25 -2.95
N HIS A 2 -6.80 11.32 -2.06
CA HIS A 2 -5.65 10.41 -2.21
C HIS A 2 -6.14 9.02 -2.59
N LEU A 3 -5.49 8.40 -3.58
CA LEU A 3 -5.89 7.09 -4.09
C LEU A 3 -4.67 6.20 -4.30
N VAL A 4 -4.80 4.92 -3.98
CA VAL A 4 -3.84 3.87 -4.32
C VAL A 4 -4.59 2.72 -4.95
N LEU A 5 -4.20 2.33 -6.17
CA LEU A 5 -4.67 1.13 -6.85
C LEU A 5 -3.48 0.18 -6.99
N ALA A 6 -3.58 -1.03 -6.46
CA ALA A 6 -2.50 -2.00 -6.49
C ALA A 6 -3.02 -3.43 -6.30
N GLN A 7 -2.18 -4.41 -6.63
CA GLN A 7 -2.40 -5.81 -6.26
C GLN A 7 -1.71 -6.08 -4.92
N PHE A 8 -2.23 -7.01 -4.12
CA PHE A 8 -1.53 -7.47 -2.93
C PHE A 8 -0.64 -8.67 -3.24
N ASP A 9 0.50 -8.74 -2.56
CA ASP A 9 1.40 -9.90 -2.59
C ASP A 9 1.29 -10.69 -1.29
N LYS A 10 1.32 -9.98 -0.14
CA LYS A 10 1.20 -10.58 1.19
C LYS A 10 0.57 -9.61 2.17
N ILE A 11 -0.44 -10.08 2.90
CA ILE A 11 -1.07 -9.35 4.01
C ILE A 11 -0.90 -10.19 5.28
N THR A 12 -0.43 -9.58 6.36
CA THR A 12 -0.25 -10.26 7.65
C THR A 12 -0.75 -9.38 8.79
N ARG A 13 -1.24 -10.02 9.86
CA ARG A 13 -1.70 -9.36 11.08
C ARG A 13 -1.12 -10.04 12.31
N THR A 14 -0.69 -9.24 13.29
CA THR A 14 -0.36 -9.71 14.64
C THR A 14 -0.99 -8.76 15.65
N LYS A 15 -2.00 -9.24 16.38
CA LYS A 15 -2.87 -8.41 17.24
C LYS A 15 -3.50 -7.26 16.43
N ASN A 16 -3.22 -6.01 16.78
CA ASN A 16 -3.68 -4.80 16.12
C ASN A 16 -2.74 -4.31 15.00
N ARG A 17 -1.55 -4.91 14.86
CA ARG A 17 -0.56 -4.52 13.87
C ARG A 17 -0.81 -5.21 12.53
N TRP A 18 -0.91 -4.42 11.48
CA TRP A 18 -1.07 -4.85 10.09
C TRP A 18 0.18 -4.55 9.28
N ARG A 19 0.60 -5.51 8.46
CA ARG A 19 1.66 -5.34 7.47
C ARG A 19 1.14 -5.76 6.10
N CYS A 20 1.24 -4.86 5.13
CA CYS A 20 0.77 -5.05 3.77
C CYS A 20 1.95 -4.94 2.80
N THR A 21 2.12 -5.94 1.94
CA THR A 21 3.04 -5.89 0.79
C THR A 21 2.20 -5.85 -0.48
N LEU A 22 2.36 -4.79 -1.26
CA LEU A 22 1.62 -4.51 -2.50
C LEU A 22 2.57 -4.54 -3.69
N LYS A 23 2.03 -4.78 -4.89
CA LYS A 23 2.78 -4.82 -6.15
C LYS A 23 2.00 -4.21 -7.32
N GLY A 24 2.76 -3.72 -8.32
CA GLY A 24 2.25 -3.20 -9.59
C GLY A 24 1.19 -2.12 -9.41
N GLY A 25 1.50 -1.07 -8.64
CA GLY A 25 0.51 -0.08 -8.23
C GLY A 25 0.74 1.33 -8.74
N ILE A 26 -0.35 2.10 -8.72
CA ILE A 26 -0.45 3.51 -9.11
C ILE A 26 -1.00 4.28 -7.91
N MET A 27 -0.39 5.40 -7.57
CA MET A 27 -0.80 6.27 -6.47
C MET A 27 -0.98 7.69 -6.95
N HIS A 28 -2.09 8.33 -6.55
CA HIS A 28 -2.30 9.77 -6.71
C HIS A 28 -2.22 10.43 -5.34
N LEU A 29 -1.09 11.10 -5.06
CA LEU A 29 -0.78 11.70 -3.77
C LEU A 29 -0.26 13.13 -3.95
N ASN A 30 -0.83 14.09 -3.21
CA ASN A 30 -0.40 15.49 -3.20
C ASN A 30 -0.28 16.12 -4.61
N GLY A 31 -1.21 15.80 -5.51
CA GLY A 31 -1.20 16.28 -6.89
C GLY A 31 -0.12 15.64 -7.78
N ARG A 32 0.46 14.51 -7.34
CA ARG A 32 1.47 13.76 -8.08
C ARG A 32 1.04 12.32 -8.28
N ASP A 33 1.35 11.81 -9.47
CA ASP A 33 1.16 10.40 -9.81
C ASP A 33 2.47 9.64 -9.64
N VAL A 34 2.39 8.50 -8.95
CA VAL A 34 3.54 7.64 -8.65
C VAL A 34 3.23 6.21 -9.08
N LEU A 35 4.12 5.64 -9.88
CA LEU A 35 4.11 4.21 -10.20
C LEU A 35 5.08 3.48 -9.28
N PHE A 36 4.70 2.27 -8.84
CA PHE A 36 5.58 1.42 -8.05
C PHE A 36 5.48 -0.05 -8.45
N ASN A 37 6.63 -0.73 -8.47
CA ASN A 37 6.67 -2.19 -8.65
C ASN A 37 6.29 -2.93 -7.37
N LYS A 38 6.77 -2.44 -6.22
CA LYS A 38 6.48 -3.00 -4.89
C LYS A 38 6.38 -1.88 -3.85
N ALA A 39 5.45 -2.00 -2.91
CA ALA A 39 5.30 -1.10 -1.77
C ALA A 39 5.03 -1.89 -0.50
N SER A 40 5.52 -1.40 0.64
CA SER A 40 5.29 -2.00 1.96
C SER A 40 4.64 -0.97 2.87
N GLY A 41 3.60 -1.37 3.60
CA GLY A 41 2.91 -0.55 4.58
C GLY A 41 2.78 -1.29 5.91
N GLU A 42 2.89 -0.54 7.01
CA GLU A 42 2.68 -1.04 8.36
C GLU A 42 1.83 -0.02 9.14
N PHE A 43 0.77 -0.48 9.78
CA PHE A 43 -0.16 0.36 10.54
C PHE A 43 -0.80 -0.41 11.69
N GLU A 44 -1.25 0.31 12.70
CA GLU A 44 -2.05 -0.24 13.79
C GLU A 44 -3.51 0.19 13.61
N PHE A 45 -4.44 -0.69 14.00
CA PHE A 45 -5.88 -0.42 14.02
C PHE A 45 -6.38 -0.28 15.46
#